data_AF-A0A9X2U3H7-F1
#
_entry.id   AF-A0A9X2U3H7-F1
#
_cell.length_a   1.000
_cell.length_b   1.000
_cell.length_c   1.000
_cell.angle_alpha   90.00
_cell.angle_beta   90.00
_cell.angle_gamma   90.00
#
_symmetry.space_group_name_H-M   'P 1'
#
loop_
_entity.id
_entity.type
_entity.pdbx_description
1 polymer ?
#
loop_
_entity_poly.entity_id
_entity_poly.type
_entity_poly.pdbx_seq_one_letter_code
_entity_poly.pdbx_strand_id
1 'polypeptide(L)'
;MMGIAHEGVGFPVAWKVLPSGGESGAKSHIEVLERFLDIVEPTSIEAVLADREFISVDWMRHLKEKNTPFAIRMRSDRRVELSPQGSSLPVRMFA
;
A
#
# COMPACT_ATOMS: atom_id res chain seq x y z
N MET A 1 5.54 6.95 4.50
CA MET A 1 5.13 8.31 4.12
C MET A 1 4.06 8.19 3.04
N MET A 2 3.05 9.05 3.06
CA MET A 2 2.04 9.20 2.02
C MET A 2 1.97 10.66 1.60
N GLY A 3 1.69 10.87 0.32
CA GLY A 3 1.61 12.19 -0.28
C GLY A 3 0.70 12.22 -1.49
N ILE A 4 0.37 13.42 -1.92
CA ILE A 4 -0.45 13.70 -3.09
C ILE A 4 0.49 14.12 -4.22
N ALA A 5 0.41 13.46 -5.37
CA ALA A 5 1.12 13.89 -6.57
C ALA A 5 0.22 14.81 -7.40
N HIS A 6 0.69 16.01 -7.70
CA HIS A 6 -0.04 17.00 -8.49
C HIS A 6 0.95 17.77 -9.37
N GLU A 7 0.66 17.84 -10.68
CA GLU A 7 1.49 18.56 -11.68
C GLU A 7 2.99 18.20 -11.64
N GLY A 8 3.30 16.91 -11.45
CA GLY A 8 4.68 16.43 -11.36
C GLY A 8 5.37 16.69 -10.01
N VAL A 9 4.67 17.27 -9.04
CA VAL A 9 5.18 17.55 -7.69
C VAL A 9 4.51 16.63 -6.68
N GLY A 10 5.31 16.03 -5.80
CA GLY A 10 4.82 15.21 -4.68
C GLY A 10 4.76 16.01 -3.39
N PHE A 11 3.57 16.15 -2.81
CA PHE A 11 3.34 16.83 -1.53
C PHE A 11 3.18 15.79 -0.42
N PRO A 12 4.13 15.67 0.53
CA PRO A 12 3.97 14.76 1.66
C PRO A 12 2.88 15.29 2.59
N VAL A 13 1.90 14.44 2.91
CA VAL A 13 0.72 14.82 3.74
C VAL A 13 0.70 14.05 5.06
N ALA A 14 1.15 12.80 5.06
CA ALA A 14 1.22 11.98 6.27
C ALA A 14 2.52 11.19 6.34
N TRP A 15 3.20 11.22 7.48
CA TRP A 15 4.38 10.40 7.73
C TRP A 15 4.54 10.09 9.21
N LYS A 16 5.31 9.04 9.48
CA LYS A 16 5.77 8.66 10.81
C LYS A 16 7.28 8.54 10.75
N VAL A 17 7.96 9.16 11.70
CA VAL A 17 9.39 8.94 11.90
C VAL A 17 9.54 7.67 12.73
N LEU A 18 10.27 6.69 12.21
CA LEU A 18 10.54 5.45 12.92
C LEU A 18 11.79 5.64 13.81
N PRO A 19 11.81 5.10 15.04
CA PRO A 19 13.04 5.04 15.82
C PRO A 19 14.09 4.22 15.06
N SER A 20 15.37 4.57 15.25
CA SER A 20 16.50 3.88 14.62
C SER A 20 16.50 2.40 15.00
N GLY A 21 16.25 1.51 14.03
CA GLY A 21 16.38 0.05 14.22
C GLY A 21 15.17 -0.83 13.87
N GLY A 22 14.07 -0.30 13.31
CA GLY A 22 12.91 -1.09 12.87
C GLY A 22 11.65 -0.70 13.65
N GLU A 23 10.51 -0.44 13.02
CA GLU A 23 9.68 -1.47 12.42
C GLU A 23 8.89 -0.88 11.23
N SER A 24 9.45 -0.97 10.02
CA SER A 24 8.73 -0.67 8.77
C SER A 24 7.91 -1.90 8.37
N GLY A 25 6.79 -2.09 9.06
CA GLY A 25 5.86 -3.20 8.83
C GLY A 25 4.46 -2.74 8.46
N ALA A 26 3.57 -3.69 8.20
CA ALA A 26 2.17 -3.43 7.85
C ALA A 26 1.49 -2.45 8.82
N LYS A 27 1.74 -2.60 10.12
CA LYS A 27 1.22 -1.71 11.17
C LYS A 27 1.65 -0.26 10.96
N SER A 28 2.94 -0.02 10.75
CA SER A 28 3.46 1.33 10.51
C SER A 28 2.90 1.96 9.23
N HIS A 29 2.64 1.16 8.20
CA HIS A 29 2.00 1.63 6.97
C HIS A 29 0.55 2.00 7.22
N ILE A 30 -0.22 1.12 7.89
CA ILE A 30 -1.61 1.36 8.28
C ILE A 30 -1.74 2.63 9.10
N GLU A 31 -0.85 2.86 10.08
CA GLU A 31 -0.86 4.09 10.88
C GLU A 31 -0.68 5.36 10.04
N VAL A 32 0.17 5.33 9.01
CA VAL A 32 0.35 6.46 8.09
C VAL A 32 -0.88 6.66 7.21
N LEU A 33 -1.52 5.56 6.76
CA LEU A 33 -2.76 5.61 6.01
C LEU A 33 -3.92 6.19 6.82
N GLU A 34 -4.14 5.71 8.04
CA GLU A 34 -5.20 6.25 8.90
C GLU A 34 -5.02 7.75 9.12
N ARG A 35 -3.78 8.19 9.38
CA ARG A 35 -3.48 9.62 9.51
C ARG A 35 -3.79 10.42 8.24
N PHE A 36 -3.63 9.82 7.06
CA PHE A 36 -4.02 10.45 5.80
C PHE A 36 -5.55 10.49 5.64
N LEU A 37 -6.24 9.40 5.99
CA LEU A 37 -7.70 9.29 5.91
C LEU A 37 -8.43 10.16 6.94
N ASP A 38 -7.76 10.60 8.01
CA ASP A 38 -8.28 11.64 8.91
C ASP A 38 -8.43 13.01 8.23
N ILE A 39 -7.73 13.23 7.10
CA ILE A 39 -7.70 14.49 6.36
C ILE A 39 -8.50 14.36 5.05
N VAL A 40 -8.48 13.18 4.43
CA VAL A 40 -9.06 12.93 3.10
C VAL A 40 -10.12 11.84 3.21
N GLU A 41 -11.34 12.16 2.75
CA GLU A 41 -12.42 11.18 2.74
C GLU A 41 -12.06 9.99 1.83
N PRO A 42 -12.19 8.73 2.30
CA PRO A 42 -11.85 7.55 1.51
C PRO A 42 -12.55 7.48 0.14
N THR A 43 -13.78 7.99 0.06
CA THR A 43 -14.60 8.05 -1.15
C THR A 43 -14.04 9.00 -2.23
N SER A 44 -13.18 9.94 -1.85
CA SER A 44 -12.52 10.86 -2.78
C SER A 44 -11.25 10.27 -3.41
N ILE A 45 -10.82 9.10 -2.95
CA ILE A 45 -9.58 8.45 -3.39
C ILE A 45 -9.92 7.48 -4.52
N GLU A 46 -9.49 7.80 -5.74
CA GLU A 46 -9.61 6.88 -6.88
C GLU A 46 -8.76 5.63 -6.68
N ALA A 47 -7.50 5.79 -6.27
CA ALA A 47 -6.64 4.68 -5.88
C ALA A 47 -5.45 5.12 -5.01
N VAL A 48 -5.04 4.28 -4.07
CA VAL A 48 -3.73 4.37 -3.41
C VAL A 48 -2.68 3.67 -4.27
N LEU A 49 -1.63 4.41 -4.63
CA LEU A 49 -0.46 3.88 -5.31
C LEU A 49 0.65 3.61 -4.30
N ALA A 50 1.26 2.43 -4.38
CA ALA A 50 2.40 2.12 -3.53
C ALA A 50 3.38 1.16 -4.22
N ASP A 51 4.62 1.17 -3.75
CA ASP A 51 5.67 0.34 -4.33
C ASP A 51 5.80 -1.03 -3.66
N ARG A 52 6.92 -1.72 -3.94
CA ARG A 52 7.19 -3.09 -3.49
C ARG A 52 7.40 -3.24 -1.98
N GLU A 53 7.52 -2.15 -1.23
CA GLU A 53 7.62 -2.18 0.22
C GLU A 53 6.24 -2.33 0.89
N PHE A 54 5.15 -2.07 0.16
CA PHE A 54 3.77 -2.06 0.66
C PHE A 54 2.96 -3.29 0.25
N ILE A 55 3.58 -4.48 0.28
CA ILE A 55 2.99 -5.73 -0.24
C ILE A 55 2.46 -6.69 0.82
N SER A 56 2.35 -6.25 2.08
CA SER A 56 1.84 -7.13 3.14
C SER A 56 0.34 -7.40 2.99
N VAL A 57 -0.08 -8.61 3.36
CA VAL A 57 -1.50 -9.01 3.30
C VAL A 57 -2.36 -8.12 4.19
N ASP A 58 -1.88 -7.79 5.38
CA ASP A 58 -2.62 -6.96 6.33
C ASP A 58 -2.83 -5.53 5.81
N TRP A 59 -1.85 -4.96 5.10
CA TRP A 59 -2.00 -3.66 4.44
C TRP A 59 -3.09 -3.69 3.36
N MET A 60 -3.06 -4.70 2.48
CA MET A 60 -4.07 -4.84 1.42
C MET A 60 -5.46 -5.13 1.99
N ARG A 61 -5.55 -5.92 3.07
CA ARG A 61 -6.82 -6.18 3.77
C ARG A 61 -7.40 -4.89 4.34
N HIS A 62 -6.57 -4.09 5.00
CA HIS A 62 -6.98 -2.81 5.59
C HIS A 62 -7.51 -1.83 4.53
N LEU A 63 -6.84 -1.71 3.37
CA LEU A 63 -7.34 -0.91 2.25
C LEU A 63 -8.71 -1.39 1.74
N LYS A 64 -8.92 -2.72 1.66
CA LYS A 64 -10.22 -3.29 1.29
C LYS A 64 -11.30 -2.99 2.32
N GLU A 65 -10.99 -3.09 3.61
CA GLU A 65 -11.94 -2.79 4.71
C GLU A 65 -12.38 -1.32 4.69
N LYS A 66 -11.49 -0.41 4.27
CA LYS A 66 -11.78 1.02 4.09
C LYS A 66 -12.43 1.37 2.74
N ASN A 67 -12.72 0.37 1.90
CA ASN A 67 -13.20 0.54 0.52
C ASN A 67 -12.31 1.49 -0.31
N THR A 68 -11.01 1.50 -0.03
CA THR A 68 -10.05 2.34 -0.76
C THR A 68 -9.42 1.52 -1.88
N PRO A 69 -9.67 1.83 -3.16
CA PRO A 69 -9.06 1.11 -4.27
C PRO A 69 -7.53 1.31 -4.25
N PHE A 70 -6.78 0.37 -4.81
CA PHE A 70 -5.31 0.46 -4.80
C PHE A 70 -4.67 -0.22 -6.00
N ALA A 71 -3.50 0.29 -6.38
CA ALA A 71 -2.58 -0.34 -7.32
C ALA A 71 -1.18 -0.37 -6.71
N ILE A 72 -0.71 -1.56 -6.37
CA ILE A 72 0.56 -1.76 -5.66
C ILE A 72 1.52 -2.53 -6.56
N ARG A 73 2.75 -2.02 -6.71
CA ARG A 73 3.79 -2.68 -7.49
C ARG A 73 4.28 -3.93 -6.77
N MET A 74 3.98 -5.11 -7.34
CA MET A 74 4.49 -6.38 -6.83
C MET A 74 5.97 -6.60 -7.18
N ARG A 75 6.70 -7.33 -6.32
CA ARG A 75 8.03 -7.84 -6.67
C ARG A 75 7.91 -9.06 -7.57
N SER A 76 8.82 -9.20 -8.52
CA SER A 76 8.87 -10.31 -9.48
C SER A 76 9.21 -11.67 -8.86
N ASP A 77 9.77 -11.69 -7.65
CA ASP A 77 10.08 -12.90 -6.90
C ASP A 77 8.90 -13.42 -6.06
N ARG A 78 7.76 -12.72 -6.08
CA ARG A 78 6.55 -13.13 -5.37
C ARG A 78 5.71 -14.09 -6.20
N ARG A 79 4.92 -14.89 -5.49
CA ARG A 79 3.94 -15.81 -6.06
C ARG A 79 2.54 -15.40 -5.64
N VAL A 80 1.57 -15.65 -6.51
CA VAL A 80 0.15 -15.41 -6.26
C VAL A 80 -0.54 -16.76 -6.22
N GLU A 81 -1.32 -17.00 -5.16
CA GLU A 81 -2.15 -18.19 -5.03
C GLU A 81 -3.59 -17.82 -5.38
N LEU A 82 -4.20 -18.57 -6.29
CA LEU A 82 -5.58 -18.32 -6.72
C LEU A 82 -6.61 -18.70 -5.64
N SER A 83 -6.25 -19.65 -4.78
CA SER A 83 -7.03 -20.07 -3.61
C SER A 83 -6.11 -20.81 -2.64
N PRO A 84 -6.52 -21.05 -1.38
CA PRO A 84 -5.71 -21.79 -0.40
C PRO A 84 -5.34 -23.22 -0.83
N GLN A 85 -6.09 -23.81 -1.77
CA GLN A 85 -5.82 -25.13 -2.37
C GLN A 85 -5.40 -25.02 -3.85
N GLY A 86 -5.24 -23.81 -4.36
CA GLY A 86 -5.02 -23.52 -5.77
C GLY A 86 -3.55 -23.57 -6.17
N SER A 87 -3.32 -23.55 -7.48
CA SER A 87 -1.96 -23.45 -8.01
C SER A 87 -1.36 -22.08 -7.71
N SER A 88 -0.09 -22.09 -7.28
CA SER A 88 0.70 -20.89 -7.06
C SER A 88 1.35 -20.45 -8.37
N LEU A 89 1.05 -19.25 -8.85
CA LEU A 89 1.56 -18.69 -10.11
C LEU A 89 2.68 -17.66 -9.83
N PRO A 90 3.77 -17.64 -10.62
CA PRO A 90 4.77 -16.59 -10.52
C PRO A 90 4.19 -15.26 -11.02
N VAL A 91 4.52 -14.16 -10.35
CA VAL A 91 4.23 -12.82 -10.86
C VAL A 91 5.07 -12.60 -12.12
N ARG A 92 4.42 -12.40 -13.27
CA ARG A 92 5.10 -12.05 -14.53
C ARG A 92 5.11 -10.53 -14.69
N MET A 93 6.28 -9.94 -14.93
CA MET A 93 6.37 -8.58 -15.45
C MET A 93 6.06 -8.61 -16.94
N PHE A 94 5.07 -7.84 -17.37
CA PHE A 94 4.96 -7.45 -18.77
C PHE A 94 5.91 -6.27 -18.96
N ALA A 95 6.99 -6.52 -19.71
CA ALA A 95 7.96 -5.51 -20.10
C ALA A 95 7.43 -4.67 -21.26
#